data_AF-A0A1T1DLK8-F1
#
_entry.id   AF-A0A1T1DLK8-F1
#
_cell.length_a   1.000
_cell.length_b   1.000
_cell.length_c   1.000
_cell.angle_alpha   90.00
_cell.angle_beta   90.00
_cell.angle_gamma   90.00
#
_symmetry.space_group_name_H-M   'P 1'
#
loop_
_entity.id
_entity.type
_entity.pdbx_description
1 polymer ?
#
loop_
_entity_poly.entity_id
_entity_poly.type
_entity_poly.pdbx_seq_one_letter_code
_entity_poly.pdbx_strand_id
1 'polypeptide(L)'
;MKSTFLQRALLLIVSVALLLSSFINCKEDNEDNSMLLLLALLSGGNSDAGAAICDGASVQGGNTVLSGNITSSQNLSAYSSSSLSGIVRVKNGATLTFERGSVIFGTAGSALIIEQGGKIVTNGDAAAPVCFTSSKVSGNRAPGDWGGILIVGDGIGSRAAAQNTEGGTGLQYNSGANDNGSSGNLTYTIVEFAGNEVSPGDELNGLSMYVVGSGTTLDHVQVHRHLDDGIEAWGGAWTGKYLLMTGGMDDDLDLDEAFTGKVQFLIAHKYPTSCGGTASTDPHGFEMDGTHSGGTASATSKTATNVKLSNFTLLGKSVSNGFGARLREGLQGKFSNGAIYGFQAGNVDCVANASVGGPVTSPTFANVLVEASKGNGNTAACSLPTNGLSSTPVISLGSGDSDNCEFATKPDYQPSGEAAALAGSALSAQSSDSFFTDNTTYGGMVNGLNWAFGWTVYRAR
;
A
#
# COMPACT_ATOMS: atom_id res chain seq x y z
N MET A 1 -15.19 22.91 33.99
CA MET A 1 -14.10 23.31 33.06
C MET A 1 -14.64 23.42 31.65
N LYS A 2 -15.21 24.59 31.31
CA LYS A 2 -15.54 25.01 29.94
C LYS A 2 -15.00 26.44 29.82
N SER A 3 -14.50 26.82 28.63
CA SER A 3 -13.96 28.16 28.29
C SER A 3 -12.44 28.36 28.38
N THR A 4 -11.64 27.51 27.74
CA THR A 4 -10.27 27.91 27.31
C THR A 4 -10.07 27.77 25.80
N PHE A 5 -10.85 26.93 25.13
CA PHE A 5 -10.73 26.67 23.69
C PHE A 5 -11.26 27.82 22.82
N LEU A 6 -12.46 28.34 23.12
CA LEU A 6 -13.02 29.49 22.39
C LEU A 6 -12.18 30.78 22.56
N GLN A 7 -11.60 31.00 23.74
CA GLN A 7 -10.73 32.16 23.97
C GLN A 7 -9.40 32.07 23.21
N ARG A 8 -8.83 30.86 23.05
CA ARG A 8 -7.62 30.64 22.26
C ARG A 8 -7.88 30.78 20.75
N ALA A 9 -9.03 30.28 20.27
CA ALA A 9 -9.43 30.44 18.87
C ALA A 9 -9.70 31.92 18.50
N LEU A 10 -10.35 32.68 19.39
CA LEU A 10 -10.63 34.10 19.16
C LEU A 10 -9.35 34.95 19.17
N LEU A 11 -8.39 34.66 20.07
CA LEU A 11 -7.09 35.34 20.08
C LEU A 11 -6.29 35.06 18.81
N LEU A 12 -6.34 33.83 18.29
CA LEU A 12 -5.66 33.45 17.05
C LEU A 12 -6.22 34.19 15.84
N ILE A 13 -7.56 34.30 15.73
CA ILE A 13 -8.24 34.99 14.62
C ILE A 13 -7.93 36.50 14.64
N VAL A 14 -7.90 37.12 15.82
CA VAL A 14 -7.54 38.54 15.95
C VAL A 14 -6.06 38.78 15.60
N SER A 15 -5.18 37.83 15.91
CA SER A 15 -3.75 37.91 15.59
C SER A 15 -3.50 37.81 14.08
N VAL A 16 -4.23 36.93 13.39
CA VAL A 16 -4.17 36.76 11.92
C VAL A 16 -4.74 38.00 11.21
N ALA A 17 -5.84 38.58 11.71
CA ALA A 17 -6.41 39.80 11.16
C ALA A 17 -5.48 41.03 11.30
N LEU A 18 -4.75 41.13 12.40
CA LEU A 18 -3.74 42.19 12.61
C LEU A 18 -2.54 42.03 11.66
N LEU A 19 -2.08 40.80 11.42
CA LEU A 19 -1.03 40.48 10.44
C LEU A 19 -1.44 40.78 9.00
N LEU A 20 -2.70 40.54 8.62
CA LEU A 20 -3.21 40.85 7.27
C LEU A 20 -3.29 42.36 6.99
N SER A 21 -3.47 43.19 8.02
CA SER A 21 -3.55 44.65 7.86
C SER A 21 -2.21 45.33 7.55
N SER A 22 -1.07 44.67 7.81
CA SER A 22 0.27 45.24 7.58
C SER A 22 0.82 45.05 6.16
N PHE A 23 0.15 44.30 5.27
CA PHE A 23 0.70 43.94 3.95
C PHE A 23 -0.01 44.55 2.74
N ILE A 24 -1.01 45.41 2.92
CA ILE A 24 -1.75 46.06 1.81
C ILE A 24 -0.87 47.08 1.03
N ASN A 25 0.38 47.33 1.44
CA ASN A 25 1.27 48.31 0.82
C ASN A 25 2.54 47.76 0.15
N CYS A 26 2.69 46.45 -0.06
CA CYS A 26 3.81 45.92 -0.86
C CYS A 26 3.37 45.61 -2.30
N LYS A 27 4.10 46.19 -3.25
CA LYS A 27 3.91 46.10 -4.69
C LYS A 27 4.39 44.73 -5.19
N GLU A 28 3.64 44.14 -6.13
CA GLU A 28 3.89 42.84 -6.76
C GLU A 28 5.32 42.70 -7.33
N ASP A 29 6.02 41.65 -6.89
CA ASP A 29 7.14 41.03 -7.61
C ASP A 29 6.88 39.52 -7.67
N ASN A 30 7.13 38.93 -8.84
CA ASN A 30 6.55 37.67 -9.31
C ASN A 30 7.29 36.39 -8.81
N GLU A 31 7.85 36.39 -7.60
CA GLU A 31 8.67 35.26 -7.08
C GLU A 31 8.26 34.68 -5.72
N ASP A 32 7.22 35.18 -5.04
CA ASP A 32 6.90 34.76 -3.67
C ASP A 32 5.72 33.78 -3.55
N ASN A 33 5.81 32.61 -4.20
CA ASN A 33 4.92 31.47 -3.90
C ASN A 33 5.25 30.80 -2.54
N SER A 34 6.37 31.18 -1.92
CA SER A 34 6.84 30.70 -0.61
C SER A 34 5.91 31.10 0.53
N MET A 35 5.28 32.27 0.44
CA MET A 35 4.44 32.81 1.52
C MET A 35 3.01 32.27 1.46
N LEU A 36 2.50 31.96 0.26
CA LEU A 36 1.23 31.23 0.08
C LEU A 36 1.35 29.79 0.60
N LEU A 37 2.52 29.17 0.40
CA LEU A 37 2.86 27.86 0.95
C LEU A 37 2.96 27.91 2.48
N LEU A 38 3.56 28.96 3.05
CA LEU A 38 3.62 29.17 4.49
C LEU A 38 2.23 29.46 5.10
N LEU A 39 1.36 30.16 4.38
CA LEU A 39 -0.04 30.36 4.77
C LEU A 39 -0.85 29.05 4.71
N ALA A 40 -0.63 28.20 3.71
CA ALA A 40 -1.25 26.87 3.60
C ALA A 40 -0.76 25.90 4.70
N LEU A 41 0.49 26.02 5.14
CA LEU A 41 1.03 25.30 6.28
C LEU A 41 0.46 25.82 7.62
N LEU A 42 0.16 27.11 7.71
CA LEU A 42 -0.43 27.76 8.90
C LEU A 42 -1.97 27.66 8.97
N SER A 43 -2.64 27.34 7.86
CA SER A 43 -4.10 27.14 7.80
C SER A 43 -4.57 25.70 8.03
N GLY A 44 -3.67 24.80 8.44
CA GLY A 44 -3.92 23.36 8.39
C GLY A 44 -3.77 22.87 6.96
N GLY A 45 -2.85 21.93 6.74
CA GLY A 45 -2.64 21.35 5.41
C GLY A 45 -3.95 20.88 4.81
N ASN A 46 -4.11 21.05 3.49
CA ASN A 46 -5.28 20.59 2.76
C ASN A 46 -5.50 19.10 3.08
N SER A 47 -6.50 18.81 3.93
CA SER A 47 -6.80 17.46 4.39
C SER A 47 -7.08 16.51 3.24
N ASP A 48 -7.38 17.05 2.06
CA ASP A 48 -7.83 16.36 0.85
C ASP A 48 -6.87 16.55 -0.34
N ALA A 49 -5.60 16.88 -0.09
CA ALA A 49 -4.60 17.05 -1.15
C ALA A 49 -4.54 15.84 -2.08
N GLY A 50 -4.45 14.62 -1.54
CA GLY A 50 -4.46 13.39 -2.33
C GLY A 50 -5.70 13.23 -3.19
N ALA A 51 -6.87 13.50 -2.62
CA ALA A 51 -8.13 13.38 -3.34
C ALA A 51 -8.22 14.37 -4.51
N ALA A 52 -7.86 15.64 -4.26
CA ALA A 52 -7.84 16.68 -5.27
C ALA A 52 -6.84 16.38 -6.40
N ILE A 53 -5.66 15.84 -6.09
CA ILE A 53 -4.71 15.37 -7.11
C ILE A 53 -5.34 14.25 -7.93
N CYS A 54 -5.85 13.18 -7.32
CA CYS A 54 -6.44 12.05 -8.05
C CYS A 54 -7.69 12.40 -8.86
N ASP A 55 -8.41 13.46 -8.51
CA ASP A 55 -9.52 13.99 -9.31
C ASP A 55 -9.05 14.88 -10.47
N GLY A 56 -7.73 15.11 -10.61
CA GLY A 56 -7.15 15.97 -11.63
C GLY A 56 -7.35 17.47 -11.38
N ALA A 57 -7.83 17.86 -10.20
CA ALA A 57 -8.23 19.24 -9.90
C ALA A 57 -7.04 20.22 -9.90
N SER A 58 -5.83 19.72 -9.64
CA SER A 58 -4.61 20.52 -9.59
C SER A 58 -3.75 20.40 -10.85
N VAL A 59 -4.24 19.76 -11.92
CA VAL A 59 -3.50 19.61 -13.17
C VAL A 59 -3.29 20.99 -13.81
N GLN A 60 -2.03 21.32 -14.08
CA GLN A 60 -1.63 22.62 -14.67
C GLN A 60 -1.22 22.49 -16.14
N GLY A 61 -1.03 21.26 -16.62
CA GLY A 61 -0.63 20.97 -17.99
C GLY A 61 -0.55 19.46 -18.24
N GLY A 62 -0.13 19.09 -19.45
CA GLY A 62 -0.05 17.69 -19.86
C GLY A 62 -1.38 17.15 -20.38
N ASN A 63 -1.27 16.39 -21.48
CA ASN A 63 -2.28 15.47 -21.99
C ASN A 63 -1.49 14.35 -22.70
N THR A 64 -0.48 13.83 -22.01
CA THR A 64 0.47 12.89 -22.60
C THR A 64 -0.19 11.54 -22.70
N VAL A 65 -0.34 11.02 -23.92
CA VAL A 65 -0.78 9.65 -24.12
C VAL A 65 0.46 8.77 -24.10
N LEU A 66 0.58 7.93 -23.07
CA LEU A 66 1.58 6.88 -23.00
C LEU A 66 1.00 5.64 -23.68
N SER A 67 1.76 5.06 -24.61
CA SER A 67 1.30 3.91 -25.40
C SER A 67 2.46 3.02 -25.83
N GLY A 68 2.25 1.72 -25.91
CA GLY A 68 3.23 0.78 -26.44
C GLY A 68 4.53 0.77 -25.63
N ASN A 69 5.67 0.66 -26.33
CA ASN A 69 6.98 0.54 -25.70
C ASN A 69 7.63 1.91 -25.46
N ILE A 70 7.99 2.19 -24.22
CA ILE A 70 8.85 3.30 -23.80
C ILE A 70 10.29 2.80 -23.78
N THR A 71 11.07 3.16 -24.80
CA THR A 71 12.47 2.72 -24.98
C THR A 71 13.50 3.79 -24.62
N SER A 72 13.04 5.02 -24.35
CA SER A 72 13.86 6.14 -23.89
C SER A 72 13.26 6.74 -22.64
N SER A 73 14.08 7.13 -21.68
CA SER A 73 13.61 7.73 -20.43
C SER A 73 12.79 9.00 -20.67
N GLN A 74 11.74 9.16 -19.89
CA GLN A 74 10.83 10.31 -19.93
C GLN A 74 10.60 10.84 -18.52
N ASN A 75 10.58 12.16 -18.37
CA ASN A 75 10.23 12.83 -17.12
C ASN A 75 8.94 13.62 -17.34
N LEU A 76 7.88 13.21 -16.65
CA LEU A 76 6.57 13.83 -16.67
C LEU A 76 6.55 14.93 -15.61
N SER A 77 6.31 16.17 -16.04
CA SER A 77 6.44 17.36 -15.21
C SER A 77 5.48 17.38 -14.02
N ALA A 78 5.80 18.19 -13.02
CA ALA A 78 4.93 18.35 -11.85
C ALA A 78 3.54 18.84 -12.26
N TYR A 79 2.51 18.36 -11.56
CA TYR A 79 1.10 18.66 -11.85
C TYR A 79 0.68 18.38 -13.31
N SER A 80 1.33 17.39 -13.95
CA SER A 80 0.97 16.96 -15.31
C SER A 80 -0.14 15.93 -15.32
N SER A 81 -0.89 15.87 -16.43
CA SER A 81 -1.77 14.72 -16.71
C SER A 81 -1.23 13.84 -17.84
N SER A 82 -1.37 12.53 -17.65
CA SER A 82 -1.08 11.49 -18.63
C SER A 82 -2.21 10.45 -18.69
N SER A 83 -2.34 9.75 -19.81
CA SER A 83 -3.25 8.61 -19.95
C SER A 83 -2.52 7.39 -20.49
N LEU A 84 -2.93 6.20 -20.03
CA LEU A 84 -2.44 4.93 -20.53
C LEU A 84 -3.36 4.45 -21.66
N SER A 85 -2.83 4.36 -22.88
CA SER A 85 -3.54 3.80 -24.02
C SER A 85 -3.14 2.34 -24.20
N GLY A 86 -3.94 1.43 -23.64
CA GLY A 86 -3.63 0.00 -23.60
C GLY A 86 -2.45 -0.32 -22.69
N ILE A 87 -1.77 -1.44 -22.93
CA ILE A 87 -0.60 -1.84 -22.15
C ILE A 87 0.61 -0.99 -22.56
N VAL A 88 1.16 -0.24 -21.60
CA VAL A 88 2.39 0.56 -21.75
C VAL A 88 3.55 -0.20 -21.13
N ARG A 89 4.67 -0.35 -21.85
CA ARG A 89 5.83 -1.12 -21.42
C ARG A 89 7.07 -0.26 -21.32
N VAL A 90 7.60 -0.08 -20.12
CA VAL A 90 8.90 0.55 -19.92
C VAL A 90 9.98 -0.51 -20.11
N LYS A 91 10.79 -0.35 -21.16
CA LYS A 91 11.78 -1.34 -21.58
C LYS A 91 13.10 -1.15 -20.85
N ASN A 92 13.96 -2.17 -20.91
CA ASN A 92 15.31 -2.15 -20.37
C ASN A 92 16.06 -0.85 -20.74
N GLY A 93 16.63 -0.18 -19.73
CA GLY A 93 17.40 1.04 -19.88
C GLY A 93 16.57 2.33 -19.89
N ALA A 94 15.25 2.23 -20.00
CA ALA A 94 14.35 3.38 -19.88
C ALA A 94 13.90 3.59 -18.43
N THR A 95 13.73 4.85 -18.04
CA THR A 95 13.13 5.25 -16.78
C THR A 95 11.95 6.17 -17.04
N LEU A 96 10.81 5.85 -16.45
CA LEU A 96 9.62 6.69 -16.48
C LEU A 96 9.49 7.39 -15.12
N THR A 97 9.71 8.70 -15.10
CA THR A 97 9.67 9.51 -13.88
C THR A 97 8.42 10.37 -13.87
N PHE A 98 7.65 10.31 -12.80
CA PHE A 98 6.50 11.17 -12.56
C PHE A 98 6.81 12.13 -11.40
N GLU A 99 6.85 13.42 -11.70
CA GLU A 99 7.07 14.44 -10.67
C GLU A 99 5.79 14.67 -9.85
N ARG A 100 5.96 15.23 -8.64
CA ARG A 100 4.88 15.57 -7.70
C ARG A 100 3.59 16.10 -8.36
N GLY A 101 2.45 15.69 -7.83
CA GLY A 101 1.13 16.13 -8.30
C GLY A 101 0.73 15.60 -9.69
N SER A 102 1.55 14.75 -10.32
CA SER A 102 1.18 14.11 -11.59
C SER A 102 0.00 13.17 -11.41
N VAL A 103 -0.86 13.12 -12.44
CA VAL A 103 -2.03 12.24 -12.50
C VAL A 103 -1.98 11.39 -13.76
N ILE A 104 -2.10 10.08 -13.58
CA ILE A 104 -2.03 9.09 -14.65
C ILE A 104 -3.38 8.38 -14.70
N PHE A 105 -4.08 8.51 -15.82
CA PHE A 105 -5.40 7.91 -16.03
C PHE A 105 -5.29 6.59 -16.80
N GLY A 106 -5.64 5.49 -16.14
CA GLY A 106 -5.81 4.17 -16.75
C GLY A 106 -7.20 4.04 -17.38
N THR A 107 -7.26 3.62 -18.64
CA THR A 107 -8.51 3.20 -19.28
C THR A 107 -8.75 1.70 -19.09
N ALA A 108 -9.98 1.23 -19.33
CA ALA A 108 -10.26 -0.19 -19.41
C ALA A 108 -9.29 -0.90 -20.38
N GLY A 109 -8.70 -2.02 -19.94
CA GLY A 109 -7.70 -2.77 -20.69
C GLY A 109 -6.31 -2.13 -20.76
N SER A 110 -6.05 -1.05 -20.01
CA SER A 110 -4.70 -0.48 -19.87
C SER A 110 -4.01 -0.98 -18.62
N ALA A 111 -2.67 -1.00 -18.66
CA ALA A 111 -1.80 -1.30 -17.54
C ALA A 111 -0.43 -0.66 -17.77
N LEU A 112 0.31 -0.38 -16.70
CA LEU A 112 1.69 0.08 -16.78
C LEU A 112 2.63 -1.06 -16.40
N ILE A 113 3.41 -1.55 -17.35
CA ILE A 113 4.35 -2.65 -17.17
C ILE A 113 5.77 -2.12 -17.20
N ILE A 114 6.52 -2.37 -16.13
CA ILE A 114 7.95 -2.11 -16.03
C ILE A 114 8.65 -3.45 -16.23
N GLU A 115 9.24 -3.64 -17.41
CA GLU A 115 9.97 -4.88 -17.69
C GLU A 115 11.36 -4.88 -17.05
N GLN A 116 11.98 -6.06 -16.96
CA GLN A 116 13.32 -6.21 -16.39
C GLN A 116 14.32 -5.20 -16.98
N GLY A 117 14.97 -4.43 -16.10
CA GLY A 117 15.91 -3.36 -16.44
C GLY A 117 15.28 -2.00 -16.77
N GLY A 118 13.96 -1.93 -16.92
CA GLY A 118 13.19 -0.69 -16.92
C GLY A 118 12.97 -0.17 -15.50
N LYS A 119 12.62 1.12 -15.36
CA LYS A 119 12.38 1.73 -14.04
C LYS A 119 11.18 2.66 -14.02
N ILE A 120 10.53 2.71 -12.87
CA ILE A 120 9.51 3.70 -12.52
C ILE A 120 9.97 4.52 -11.31
N VAL A 121 9.81 5.84 -11.39
CA VAL A 121 10.13 6.75 -10.28
C VAL A 121 8.95 7.69 -10.06
N THR A 122 8.50 7.83 -8.82
CA THR A 122 7.54 8.86 -8.43
C THR A 122 8.15 9.76 -7.35
N ASN A 123 8.07 11.07 -7.58
CA ASN A 123 8.62 12.09 -6.71
C ASN A 123 7.49 12.89 -6.04
N GLY A 124 6.49 12.20 -5.49
CA GLY A 124 5.41 12.83 -4.76
C GLY A 124 5.85 13.37 -3.40
N ASP A 125 4.98 14.17 -2.78
CA ASP A 125 5.07 14.46 -1.35
C ASP A 125 3.68 14.55 -0.71
N ALA A 126 3.63 14.81 0.61
CA ALA A 126 2.39 14.85 1.36
C ALA A 126 1.36 15.89 0.85
N ALA A 127 1.83 16.95 0.17
CA ALA A 127 0.97 18.02 -0.36
C ALA A 127 0.61 17.81 -1.84
N ALA A 128 1.42 17.05 -2.58
CA ALA A 128 1.19 16.73 -3.99
C ALA A 128 1.72 15.32 -4.30
N PRO A 129 0.99 14.27 -3.91
CA PRO A 129 1.34 12.90 -4.26
C PRO A 129 1.30 12.68 -5.79
N VAL A 130 1.84 11.57 -6.27
CA VAL A 130 1.60 11.10 -7.64
C VAL A 130 0.43 10.12 -7.62
N CYS A 131 -0.55 10.31 -8.50
CA CYS A 131 -1.74 9.46 -8.52
C CYS A 131 -1.91 8.70 -9.84
N PHE A 132 -2.10 7.39 -9.74
CA PHE A 132 -2.54 6.51 -10.82
C PHE A 132 -4.01 6.13 -10.53
N THR A 133 -4.90 6.41 -11.46
CA THR A 133 -6.35 6.27 -11.24
C THR A 133 -7.11 5.89 -12.50
N SER A 134 -8.37 5.49 -12.34
CA SER A 134 -9.33 5.31 -13.41
C SER A 134 -9.58 6.58 -14.21
N SER A 135 -9.68 6.43 -15.54
CA SER A 135 -10.09 7.49 -16.46
C SER A 135 -11.59 7.83 -16.39
N LYS A 136 -12.38 7.05 -15.64
CA LYS A 136 -13.79 7.37 -15.40
C LYS A 136 -13.92 8.63 -14.55
N VAL A 137 -15.03 9.34 -14.77
CA VAL A 137 -15.39 10.52 -13.98
C VAL A 137 -15.52 10.11 -12.50
N SER A 138 -15.02 10.96 -11.60
CA SER A 138 -15.12 10.78 -10.15
C SER A 138 -16.57 10.44 -9.72
N GLY A 139 -16.72 9.43 -8.86
CA GLY A 139 -18.01 8.88 -8.45
C GLY A 139 -18.53 7.73 -9.34
N ASN A 140 -17.96 7.55 -10.54
CA ASN A 140 -18.22 6.40 -11.40
C ASN A 140 -17.03 5.42 -11.46
N ARG A 141 -15.97 5.65 -10.68
CA ARG A 141 -14.81 4.75 -10.65
C ARG A 141 -15.17 3.50 -9.85
N ALA A 142 -14.48 2.41 -10.12
CA ALA A 142 -14.70 1.15 -9.45
C ALA A 142 -13.40 0.33 -9.41
N PRO A 143 -13.20 -0.53 -8.40
CA PRO A 143 -12.19 -1.57 -8.49
C PRO A 143 -12.33 -2.29 -9.84
N GLY A 144 -11.22 -2.52 -10.55
CA GLY A 144 -11.28 -3.20 -11.85
C GLY A 144 -11.20 -2.28 -13.07
N ASP A 145 -11.11 -0.96 -12.87
CA ASP A 145 -11.23 -0.01 -13.97
C ASP A 145 -10.02 -0.02 -14.92
N TRP A 146 -8.85 -0.43 -14.42
CA TRP A 146 -7.61 -0.58 -15.17
C TRP A 146 -6.68 -1.58 -14.46
N GLY A 147 -5.72 -2.14 -15.19
CA GLY A 147 -4.91 -3.28 -14.75
C GLY A 147 -3.73 -2.97 -13.83
N GLY A 148 -3.65 -1.78 -13.22
CA GLY A 148 -2.59 -1.46 -12.25
C GLY A 148 -1.18 -1.37 -12.83
N ILE A 149 -0.20 -1.54 -11.94
CA ILE A 149 1.24 -1.45 -12.25
C ILE A 149 1.88 -2.82 -12.03
N LEU A 150 2.51 -3.36 -13.07
CA LEU A 150 3.27 -4.60 -12.99
C LEU A 150 4.76 -4.30 -13.15
N ILE A 151 5.59 -4.85 -12.27
CA ILE A 151 7.03 -4.65 -12.27
C ILE A 151 7.73 -6.01 -12.27
N VAL A 152 8.60 -6.24 -13.25
CA VAL A 152 9.52 -7.38 -13.26
C VAL A 152 10.93 -6.88 -12.98
N GLY A 153 11.54 -7.40 -11.92
CA GLY A 153 12.92 -7.10 -11.53
C GLY A 153 13.93 -8.18 -11.94
N ASP A 154 15.05 -8.19 -11.24
CA ASP A 154 16.19 -9.11 -11.39
C ASP A 154 16.64 -9.71 -10.05
N GLY A 155 15.79 -9.62 -9.02
CA GLY A 155 15.97 -10.18 -7.69
C GLY A 155 15.82 -11.70 -7.65
N ILE A 156 15.98 -12.29 -6.46
CA ILE A 156 15.89 -13.74 -6.28
C ILE A 156 14.46 -14.16 -5.95
N GLY A 157 13.95 -15.16 -6.67
CA GLY A 157 12.68 -15.84 -6.38
C GLY A 157 12.85 -17.36 -6.30
N SER A 158 11.73 -18.09 -6.27
CA SER A 158 11.71 -19.55 -6.16
C SER A 158 11.86 -20.30 -7.51
N ARG A 159 11.51 -19.67 -8.63
CA ARG A 159 11.49 -20.30 -9.97
C ARG A 159 12.86 -20.22 -10.67
N ALA A 160 13.49 -21.36 -11.00
CA ALA A 160 14.70 -21.35 -11.83
C ALA A 160 14.41 -21.11 -13.32
N ALA A 161 13.37 -21.75 -13.84
CA ALA A 161 12.95 -21.61 -15.23
C ALA A 161 11.95 -20.46 -15.38
N ALA A 162 12.00 -19.79 -16.54
CA ALA A 162 11.05 -18.75 -16.91
C ALA A 162 9.60 -19.23 -16.77
N GLN A 163 8.79 -18.49 -16.02
CA GLN A 163 7.34 -18.63 -15.93
C GLN A 163 6.67 -17.37 -16.48
N ASN A 164 5.43 -17.49 -16.93
CA ASN A 164 4.66 -16.31 -17.32
C ASN A 164 4.25 -15.54 -16.06
N THR A 165 4.26 -14.21 -16.15
CA THR A 165 3.48 -13.41 -15.20
C THR A 165 2.01 -13.67 -15.42
N GLU A 166 1.20 -13.34 -14.43
CA GLU A 166 -0.25 -13.27 -14.56
C GLU A 166 -0.66 -12.00 -15.34
N GLY A 167 -1.96 -11.81 -15.50
CA GLY A 167 -2.59 -10.75 -16.26
C GLY A 167 -2.56 -10.96 -17.78
N GLY A 168 -2.24 -12.17 -18.26
CA GLY A 168 -2.15 -12.48 -19.69
C GLY A 168 -1.16 -11.57 -20.47
N THR A 169 -0.15 -11.02 -19.80
CA THR A 169 0.71 -9.98 -20.38
C THR A 169 1.73 -10.53 -21.39
N GLY A 170 1.96 -11.86 -21.41
CA GLY A 170 3.00 -12.50 -22.21
C GLY A 170 4.43 -12.15 -21.77
N LEU A 171 4.60 -11.56 -20.59
CA LEU A 171 5.89 -11.33 -19.96
C LEU A 171 6.30 -12.56 -19.14
N GLN A 172 7.60 -12.80 -19.06
CA GLN A 172 8.14 -13.91 -18.26
C GLN A 172 9.08 -13.40 -17.18
N TYR A 173 9.17 -14.15 -16.09
CA TYR A 173 10.09 -13.91 -14.99
C TYR A 173 10.71 -15.22 -14.50
N ASN A 174 11.86 -15.11 -13.85
CA ASN A 174 12.51 -16.18 -13.12
C ASN A 174 13.48 -15.58 -12.10
N SER A 175 13.99 -16.41 -11.21
CA SER A 175 14.99 -15.99 -10.22
C SER A 175 16.22 -15.39 -10.90
N GLY A 176 16.60 -14.20 -10.45
CA GLY A 176 17.86 -13.56 -10.77
C GLY A 176 19.04 -14.10 -9.96
N ALA A 177 20.16 -13.39 -10.07
CA ALA A 177 21.45 -13.79 -9.48
C ALA A 177 21.64 -13.30 -8.04
N ASN A 178 21.06 -12.16 -7.68
CA ASN A 178 21.10 -11.55 -6.35
C ASN A 178 19.95 -10.54 -6.19
N ASP A 179 19.70 -10.10 -4.95
CA ASP A 179 18.63 -9.14 -4.66
C ASP A 179 19.03 -7.66 -4.80
N ASN A 180 20.22 -7.30 -5.26
CA ASN A 180 20.69 -5.91 -5.17
C ASN A 180 20.10 -4.97 -6.24
N GLY A 181 19.38 -5.51 -7.22
CA GLY A 181 18.80 -4.72 -8.31
C GLY A 181 17.68 -3.77 -7.86
N SER A 182 17.33 -2.83 -8.75
CA SER A 182 16.35 -1.79 -8.50
C SER A 182 15.50 -1.53 -9.75
N SER A 183 14.19 -1.61 -9.58
CA SER A 183 13.18 -1.24 -10.58
C SER A 183 12.68 0.21 -10.37
N GLY A 184 13.35 0.98 -9.51
CA GLY A 184 13.03 2.37 -9.20
C GLY A 184 12.45 2.56 -7.80
N ASN A 185 11.71 3.65 -7.58
CA ASN A 185 11.26 4.06 -6.25
C ASN A 185 9.89 4.74 -6.34
N LEU A 186 8.96 4.34 -5.48
CA LEU A 186 7.65 4.97 -5.36
C LEU A 186 7.58 5.77 -4.07
N THR A 187 7.49 7.11 -4.18
CA THR A 187 7.40 8.02 -3.03
C THR A 187 6.12 8.85 -3.09
N TYR A 188 5.29 8.80 -2.04
CA TYR A 188 3.98 9.45 -1.98
C TYR A 188 3.15 9.15 -3.24
N THR A 189 2.86 7.87 -3.43
CA THR A 189 2.15 7.34 -4.60
C THR A 189 0.80 6.81 -4.20
N ILE A 190 -0.23 7.15 -4.96
CA ILE A 190 -1.57 6.61 -4.83
C ILE A 190 -1.86 5.80 -6.09
N VAL A 191 -2.29 4.56 -5.91
CA VAL A 191 -2.79 3.69 -6.98
C VAL A 191 -4.24 3.37 -6.62
N GLU A 192 -5.21 3.97 -7.32
CA GLU A 192 -6.63 3.76 -7.03
C GLU A 192 -7.37 3.05 -8.17
N PHE A 193 -8.35 2.22 -7.80
CA PHE A 193 -9.28 1.54 -8.72
C PHE A 193 -8.63 0.58 -9.72
N ALA A 194 -7.45 0.07 -9.35
CA ALA A 194 -6.67 -0.85 -10.13
C ALA A 194 -7.13 -2.31 -9.96
N GLY A 195 -6.40 -3.20 -10.63
CA GLY A 195 -6.62 -4.63 -10.68
C GLY A 195 -7.59 -5.05 -11.79
N ASN A 196 -7.51 -6.29 -12.24
CA ASN A 196 -8.44 -6.87 -13.22
C ASN A 196 -8.21 -8.39 -13.36
N GLU A 197 -9.26 -9.19 -13.23
CA GLU A 197 -9.23 -10.62 -13.60
C GLU A 197 -9.33 -10.75 -15.13
N VAL A 198 -8.24 -11.14 -15.80
CA VAL A 198 -8.27 -11.34 -17.27
C VAL A 198 -8.80 -12.72 -17.64
N SER A 199 -8.64 -13.70 -16.76
CA SER A 199 -9.32 -15.00 -16.76
C SER A 199 -9.25 -15.60 -15.34
N PRO A 200 -10.04 -16.65 -15.02
CA PRO A 200 -10.03 -17.22 -13.67
C PRO A 200 -8.66 -17.71 -13.22
N GLY A 201 -8.11 -17.13 -12.15
CA GLY A 201 -6.76 -17.40 -11.63
C GLY A 201 -5.64 -16.81 -12.51
N ASP A 202 -5.93 -15.74 -13.25
CA ASP A 202 -4.97 -14.95 -14.03
C ASP A 202 -5.35 -13.48 -13.90
N GLU A 203 -4.87 -12.85 -12.85
CA GLU A 203 -5.28 -11.51 -12.44
C GLU A 203 -4.15 -10.47 -12.54
N LEU A 204 -4.57 -9.20 -12.55
CA LEU A 204 -3.69 -8.04 -12.36
C LEU A 204 -4.05 -7.39 -11.04
N ASN A 205 -3.04 -6.88 -10.33
CA ASN A 205 -3.16 -6.30 -9.00
C ASN A 205 -3.12 -4.76 -9.02
N GLY A 206 -3.20 -4.15 -7.84
CA GLY A 206 -2.79 -2.76 -7.66
C GLY A 206 -1.32 -2.57 -8.03
N LEU A 207 -0.43 -3.32 -7.36
CA LEU A 207 0.98 -3.45 -7.67
C LEU A 207 1.38 -4.93 -7.75
N SER A 208 1.66 -5.43 -8.96
CA SER A 208 2.21 -6.78 -9.17
C SER A 208 3.74 -6.73 -9.23
N MET A 209 4.44 -7.42 -8.33
CA MET A 209 5.89 -7.28 -8.12
C MET A 209 6.63 -8.62 -8.28
N TYR A 210 7.09 -8.92 -9.50
CA TYR A 210 7.83 -10.15 -9.80
C TYR A 210 9.33 -9.94 -9.61
N VAL A 211 9.95 -10.74 -8.73
CA VAL A 211 11.40 -10.76 -8.46
C VAL A 211 12.02 -9.36 -8.34
N VAL A 212 11.34 -8.43 -7.67
CA VAL A 212 11.80 -7.05 -7.54
C VAL A 212 12.88 -6.96 -6.46
N GLY A 213 14.07 -6.46 -6.85
CA GLY A 213 15.23 -6.39 -5.96
C GLY A 213 15.11 -5.36 -4.83
N SER A 214 15.97 -5.52 -3.82
CA SER A 214 16.10 -4.72 -2.60
C SER A 214 16.55 -3.27 -2.81
N GLY A 215 17.05 -2.93 -3.99
CA GLY A 215 17.28 -1.53 -4.37
C GLY A 215 15.98 -0.79 -4.74
N THR A 216 14.84 -1.47 -4.79
CA THR A 216 13.51 -0.88 -4.99
C THR A 216 12.88 -0.53 -3.65
N THR A 217 12.37 0.69 -3.51
CA THR A 217 11.71 1.15 -2.29
C THR A 217 10.30 1.66 -2.56
N LEU A 218 9.38 1.32 -1.65
CA LEU A 218 8.05 1.89 -1.55
C LEU A 218 8.00 2.75 -0.27
N ASP A 219 7.78 4.05 -0.39
CA ASP A 219 7.75 4.98 0.75
C ASP A 219 6.52 5.88 0.65
N HIS A 220 5.58 5.76 1.59
CA HIS A 220 4.25 6.39 1.49
C HIS A 220 3.54 5.97 0.21
N VAL A 221 3.11 4.72 0.15
CA VAL A 221 2.34 4.18 -0.98
C VAL A 221 0.97 3.75 -0.52
N GLN A 222 -0.05 4.27 -1.19
CA GLN A 222 -1.44 3.84 -0.99
C GLN A 222 -1.92 3.05 -2.20
N VAL A 223 -2.47 1.87 -1.96
CA VAL A 223 -3.30 1.16 -2.94
C VAL A 223 -4.74 1.20 -2.45
N HIS A 224 -5.64 1.75 -3.26
CA HIS A 224 -7.01 2.06 -2.85
C HIS A 224 -8.00 1.42 -3.80
N ARG A 225 -8.99 0.69 -3.26
CA ARG A 225 -10.08 0.10 -4.04
C ARG A 225 -9.56 -0.79 -5.19
N HIS A 226 -8.57 -1.63 -4.91
CA HIS A 226 -8.09 -2.65 -5.83
C HIS A 226 -9.12 -3.79 -5.95
N LEU A 227 -9.32 -4.32 -7.17
CA LEU A 227 -10.25 -5.43 -7.40
C LEU A 227 -9.66 -6.77 -6.98
N ASP A 228 -8.40 -6.96 -7.34
CA ASP A 228 -7.61 -8.11 -6.92
C ASP A 228 -6.71 -7.69 -5.76
N ASP A 229 -5.45 -8.09 -5.68
CA ASP A 229 -4.62 -7.74 -4.54
C ASP A 229 -4.13 -6.30 -4.54
N GLY A 230 -3.85 -5.79 -3.34
CA GLY A 230 -3.30 -4.45 -3.15
C GLY A 230 -1.87 -4.40 -3.68
N ILE A 231 -1.03 -5.23 -3.07
CA ILE A 231 0.34 -5.48 -3.51
C ILE A 231 0.53 -6.98 -3.47
N GLU A 232 0.92 -7.57 -4.59
CA GLU A 232 1.31 -8.97 -4.66
C GLU A 232 2.75 -9.07 -5.14
N ALA A 233 3.54 -9.94 -4.52
CA ALA A 233 4.93 -10.14 -4.88
C ALA A 233 5.33 -11.60 -5.03
N TRP A 234 5.88 -11.96 -6.19
CA TRP A 234 6.45 -13.28 -6.44
C TRP A 234 7.98 -13.19 -6.38
N GLY A 235 8.53 -13.50 -5.21
CA GLY A 235 9.96 -13.39 -4.95
C GLY A 235 10.48 -11.96 -4.89
N GLY A 236 11.80 -11.82 -4.79
CA GLY A 236 12.50 -10.54 -4.64
C GLY A 236 12.72 -10.15 -3.18
N ALA A 237 13.05 -8.88 -2.97
CA ALA A 237 13.43 -8.36 -1.65
C ALA A 237 13.24 -6.83 -1.52
N TRP A 238 12.32 -6.23 -2.26
CA TRP A 238 11.99 -4.81 -2.12
C TRP A 238 11.66 -4.42 -0.67
N THR A 239 11.79 -3.13 -0.37
CA THR A 239 11.52 -2.61 0.99
C THR A 239 10.40 -1.58 0.99
N GLY A 240 9.56 -1.60 2.01
CA GLY A 240 8.37 -0.76 2.11
C GLY A 240 8.24 -0.05 3.46
N LYS A 241 8.03 1.26 3.44
CA LYS A 241 7.62 2.04 4.62
C LYS A 241 6.36 2.83 4.35
N TYR A 242 5.46 2.89 5.34
CA TYR A 242 4.21 3.65 5.27
C TYR A 242 3.32 3.19 4.11
N LEU A 243 2.91 1.92 4.17
CA LEU A 243 2.05 1.30 3.17
C LEU A 243 0.60 1.32 3.65
N LEU A 244 -0.31 1.77 2.79
CA LEU A 244 -1.73 1.84 3.09
C LEU A 244 -2.55 1.12 2.02
N MET A 245 -3.24 0.06 2.39
CA MET A 245 -4.19 -0.64 1.51
C MET A 245 -5.59 -0.47 2.07
N THR A 246 -6.51 -0.05 1.21
CA THR A 246 -7.82 0.42 1.66
C THR A 246 -8.92 0.02 0.69
N GLY A 247 -9.95 -0.66 1.21
CA GLY A 247 -11.13 -1.04 0.46
C GLY A 247 -10.86 -2.05 -0.65
N GLY A 248 -9.83 -2.90 -0.51
CA GLY A 248 -9.56 -4.02 -1.39
C GLY A 248 -10.72 -5.00 -1.49
N MET A 249 -10.83 -5.65 -2.65
CA MET A 249 -11.84 -6.68 -2.92
C MET A 249 -11.25 -8.10 -2.91
N ASP A 250 -9.93 -8.24 -3.05
CA ASP A 250 -9.16 -9.44 -2.69
C ASP A 250 -8.11 -9.14 -1.61
N ASP A 251 -6.94 -9.76 -1.56
CA ASP A 251 -5.95 -9.64 -0.48
C ASP A 251 -5.31 -8.25 -0.42
N ASP A 252 -5.03 -7.73 0.79
CA ASP A 252 -4.42 -6.39 0.87
C ASP A 252 -2.90 -6.44 0.61
N LEU A 253 -2.22 -7.50 1.08
CA LEU A 253 -0.82 -7.77 0.80
C LEU A 253 -0.63 -9.27 0.63
N ASP A 254 -0.23 -9.69 -0.57
CA ASP A 254 0.18 -11.06 -0.85
C ASP A 254 1.69 -11.13 -1.14
N LEU A 255 2.38 -12.07 -0.48
CA LEU A 255 3.83 -12.23 -0.57
C LEU A 255 4.22 -13.70 -0.73
N ASP A 256 4.85 -13.94 -1.86
CA ASP A 256 4.92 -15.25 -2.46
C ASP A 256 6.30 -15.58 -3.02
N GLU A 257 6.44 -16.83 -3.47
CA GLU A 257 7.59 -17.34 -4.23
C GLU A 257 8.96 -16.95 -3.70
N ALA A 258 9.13 -17.07 -2.39
CA ALA A 258 10.35 -16.80 -1.67
C ALA A 258 10.74 -15.31 -1.59
N PHE A 259 9.75 -14.43 -1.44
CA PHE A 259 9.97 -13.03 -1.11
C PHE A 259 10.66 -12.86 0.26
N THR A 260 11.67 -12.01 0.35
CA THR A 260 12.43 -11.78 1.61
C THR A 260 12.66 -10.30 1.91
N GLY A 261 11.76 -9.44 1.44
CA GLY A 261 11.83 -8.02 1.68
C GLY A 261 11.51 -7.63 3.12
N LYS A 262 11.41 -6.32 3.35
CA LYS A 262 11.16 -5.74 4.66
C LYS A 262 10.07 -4.70 4.59
N VAL A 263 9.14 -4.71 5.54
CA VAL A 263 8.03 -3.76 5.62
C VAL A 263 7.92 -3.18 7.02
N GLN A 264 7.81 -1.86 7.15
CA GLN A 264 7.52 -1.18 8.42
C GLN A 264 6.42 -0.13 8.25
N PHE A 265 5.45 -0.10 9.18
CA PHE A 265 4.27 0.77 9.12
C PHE A 265 3.35 0.43 7.95
N LEU A 266 2.52 -0.59 8.16
CA LEU A 266 1.53 -1.01 7.19
C LEU A 266 0.12 -0.94 7.79
N ILE A 267 -0.82 -0.40 7.05
CA ILE A 267 -2.23 -0.43 7.42
C ILE A 267 -3.01 -1.04 6.25
N ALA A 268 -3.83 -2.04 6.57
CA ALA A 268 -4.76 -2.66 5.65
C ALA A 268 -6.17 -2.51 6.23
N HIS A 269 -7.10 -1.97 5.45
CA HIS A 269 -8.46 -1.67 5.91
C HIS A 269 -9.50 -2.03 4.84
N LYS A 270 -10.17 -3.16 5.03
CA LYS A 270 -11.27 -3.62 4.18
C LYS A 270 -12.49 -2.71 4.32
N TYR A 271 -13.25 -2.57 3.24
CA TYR A 271 -14.53 -1.85 3.22
C TYR A 271 -15.70 -2.83 3.14
N PRO A 272 -16.92 -2.37 3.46
CA PRO A 272 -18.12 -3.15 3.19
C PRO A 272 -18.22 -3.50 1.71
N THR A 273 -18.66 -4.73 1.39
CA THR A 273 -18.89 -5.15 0.00
C THR A 273 -19.99 -4.32 -0.69
N SER A 274 -20.88 -3.68 0.08
CA SER A 274 -21.87 -2.73 -0.43
C SER A 274 -21.24 -1.48 -1.09
N CYS A 275 -19.96 -1.19 -0.84
CA CYS A 275 -19.23 -0.08 -1.46
C CYS A 275 -18.82 -0.33 -2.91
N GLY A 276 -19.15 -1.50 -3.46
CA GLY A 276 -18.96 -1.84 -4.87
C GLY A 276 -17.69 -2.64 -5.13
N GLY A 277 -17.61 -3.22 -6.34
CA GLY A 277 -16.66 -4.28 -6.66
C GLY A 277 -17.26 -5.66 -6.38
N THR A 278 -16.61 -6.71 -6.87
CA THR A 278 -16.94 -8.09 -6.56
C THR A 278 -15.85 -8.61 -5.64
N ALA A 279 -16.20 -9.01 -4.41
CA ALA A 279 -15.21 -9.58 -3.51
C ALA A 279 -14.77 -10.95 -4.02
N SER A 280 -13.49 -11.25 -3.86
CA SER A 280 -12.93 -12.58 -4.06
C SER A 280 -13.56 -13.60 -3.12
N THR A 281 -13.26 -14.87 -3.35
CA THR A 281 -13.73 -15.98 -2.52
C THR A 281 -13.03 -16.08 -1.18
N ASP A 282 -11.86 -15.45 -1.04
CA ASP A 282 -10.98 -15.52 0.14
C ASP A 282 -10.21 -14.22 0.45
N PRO A 283 -10.87 -13.05 0.53
CA PRO A 283 -10.22 -11.74 0.69
C PRO A 283 -9.67 -11.53 2.11
N HIS A 284 -8.40 -11.83 2.30
CA HIS A 284 -7.63 -11.71 3.53
C HIS A 284 -6.98 -10.34 3.69
N GLY A 285 -6.54 -10.04 4.91
CA GLY A 285 -5.65 -8.90 5.14
C GLY A 285 -4.28 -9.20 4.53
N PHE A 286 -3.70 -10.32 4.94
CA PHE A 286 -2.51 -10.90 4.33
C PHE A 286 -2.80 -12.28 3.78
N GLU A 287 -2.34 -12.57 2.57
CA GLU A 287 -2.03 -13.93 2.11
C GLU A 287 -0.50 -14.02 1.97
N MET A 288 0.10 -15.16 2.33
CA MET A 288 1.54 -15.35 2.16
C MET A 288 1.86 -16.83 2.01
N ASP A 289 2.32 -17.20 0.82
CA ASP A 289 2.79 -18.54 0.50
C ASP A 289 4.33 -18.58 0.41
N GLY A 290 4.91 -19.71 0.86
CA GLY A 290 6.35 -19.86 0.98
C GLY A 290 7.05 -20.15 -0.35
N THR A 291 6.80 -21.32 -0.92
CA THR A 291 7.27 -21.72 -2.25
C THR A 291 6.21 -22.56 -2.95
N HIS A 292 5.84 -22.15 -4.15
CA HIS A 292 4.90 -22.88 -4.96
C HIS A 292 5.48 -24.22 -5.43
N SER A 293 4.71 -25.31 -5.29
CA SER A 293 5.13 -26.68 -5.61
C SER A 293 5.27 -26.90 -7.12
N GLY A 294 6.40 -26.52 -7.71
CA GLY A 294 6.64 -26.77 -9.14
C GLY A 294 7.90 -26.13 -9.73
N GLY A 295 8.61 -25.26 -9.01
CA GLY A 295 9.89 -24.72 -9.46
C GLY A 295 11.03 -25.73 -9.28
N THR A 296 11.79 -26.01 -10.34
CA THR A 296 13.14 -26.55 -10.14
C THR A 296 13.95 -25.50 -9.38
N ALA A 297 14.59 -25.89 -8.27
CA ALA A 297 15.44 -24.99 -7.51
C ALA A 297 16.63 -24.53 -8.37
N SER A 298 16.90 -23.23 -8.38
CA SER A 298 18.14 -22.66 -8.93
C SER A 298 19.23 -22.77 -7.85
N ALA A 299 20.51 -22.75 -8.22
CA ALA A 299 21.59 -22.65 -7.24
C ALA A 299 21.49 -21.39 -6.36
N THR A 300 20.77 -20.36 -6.84
CA THR A 300 20.53 -19.09 -6.14
C THR A 300 19.12 -18.94 -5.56
N SER A 301 18.20 -19.89 -5.79
CA SER A 301 16.80 -19.74 -5.36
C SER A 301 16.68 -19.78 -3.84
N LYS A 302 15.86 -18.89 -3.29
CA LYS A 302 15.44 -18.96 -1.89
C LYS A 302 14.40 -20.06 -1.73
N THR A 303 14.40 -20.72 -0.57
CA THR A 303 13.56 -21.90 -0.31
C THR A 303 12.25 -21.57 0.41
N ALA A 304 12.03 -20.32 0.79
CA ALA A 304 10.82 -19.89 1.50
C ALA A 304 10.67 -18.37 1.46
N THR A 305 9.41 -17.92 1.46
CA THR A 305 9.08 -16.53 1.80
C THR A 305 9.48 -16.29 3.25
N ASN A 306 10.25 -15.23 3.49
CA ASN A 306 10.81 -14.88 4.79
C ASN A 306 10.86 -13.36 4.94
N VAL A 307 9.69 -12.74 4.79
CA VAL A 307 9.49 -11.31 5.02
C VAL A 307 9.77 -10.95 6.47
N LYS A 308 10.37 -9.77 6.69
CA LYS A 308 10.40 -9.13 8.01
C LYS A 308 9.42 -7.98 8.03
N LEU A 309 8.38 -8.08 8.84
CA LEU A 309 7.30 -7.10 8.90
C LEU A 309 7.13 -6.60 10.35
N SER A 310 7.18 -5.29 10.54
CA SER A 310 6.95 -4.66 11.85
C SER A 310 5.96 -3.51 11.75
N ASN A 311 5.24 -3.23 12.83
CA ASN A 311 4.29 -2.12 12.94
C ASN A 311 3.19 -2.24 11.88
N PHE A 312 2.18 -3.07 12.13
CA PHE A 312 1.10 -3.28 11.17
C PHE A 312 -0.28 -3.33 11.79
N THR A 313 -1.30 -2.89 11.06
CA THR A 313 -2.70 -2.94 11.49
C THR A 313 -3.57 -3.47 10.36
N LEU A 314 -4.23 -4.60 10.59
CA LEU A 314 -5.17 -5.21 9.65
C LEU A 314 -6.58 -5.05 10.21
N LEU A 315 -7.45 -4.42 9.43
CA LEU A 315 -8.82 -4.08 9.79
C LEU A 315 -9.76 -4.70 8.76
N GLY A 316 -10.44 -5.77 9.17
CA GLY A 316 -11.45 -6.43 8.35
C GLY A 316 -12.80 -5.75 8.48
N LYS A 317 -13.69 -6.04 7.52
CA LYS A 317 -15.09 -5.59 7.52
C LYS A 317 -16.07 -6.74 7.32
N SER A 318 -15.80 -7.87 8.00
CA SER A 318 -16.61 -9.08 7.95
C SER A 318 -16.94 -9.59 6.53
N VAL A 319 -16.05 -9.32 5.57
CA VAL A 319 -16.12 -9.90 4.22
C VAL A 319 -16.00 -11.43 4.33
N SER A 320 -16.82 -12.15 3.56
CA SER A 320 -16.93 -13.61 3.68
C SER A 320 -15.58 -14.28 3.51
N ASN A 321 -15.31 -15.33 4.29
CA ASN A 321 -14.08 -16.14 4.25
C ASN A 321 -12.76 -15.40 4.54
N GLY A 322 -12.78 -14.08 4.72
CA GLY A 322 -11.57 -13.29 5.01
C GLY A 322 -11.00 -13.60 6.38
N PHE A 323 -9.72 -13.99 6.42
CA PHE A 323 -8.87 -14.02 7.61
C PHE A 323 -8.03 -12.74 7.69
N GLY A 324 -7.59 -12.38 8.89
CA GLY A 324 -6.60 -11.32 9.03
C GLY A 324 -5.29 -11.66 8.35
N ALA A 325 -4.84 -12.92 8.49
CA ALA A 325 -3.72 -13.44 7.72
C ALA A 325 -3.92 -14.92 7.39
N ARG A 326 -3.65 -15.34 6.16
CA ARG A 326 -3.52 -16.73 5.74
C ARG A 326 -2.07 -17.02 5.37
N LEU A 327 -1.50 -18.07 5.95
CA LEU A 327 -0.07 -18.32 5.93
C LEU A 327 0.20 -19.78 5.59
N ARG A 328 0.90 -20.04 4.48
CA ARG A 328 1.01 -21.41 3.95
C ARG A 328 2.36 -21.69 3.27
N GLU A 329 2.44 -22.89 2.72
CA GLU A 329 3.46 -23.36 1.76
C GLU A 329 4.93 -23.10 2.13
N GLY A 330 5.26 -23.14 3.43
CA GLY A 330 6.64 -23.02 3.88
C GLY A 330 7.08 -21.62 4.30
N LEU A 331 6.14 -20.68 4.45
CA LEU A 331 6.40 -19.34 4.98
C LEU A 331 7.19 -19.36 6.31
N GLN A 332 8.24 -18.54 6.40
CA GLN A 332 9.11 -18.37 7.58
C GLN A 332 9.09 -16.94 8.17
N GLY A 333 8.16 -16.10 7.72
CA GLY A 333 8.13 -14.66 8.01
C GLY A 333 8.19 -14.30 9.50
N LYS A 334 8.68 -13.09 9.78
CA LYS A 334 8.77 -12.52 11.12
C LYS A 334 7.85 -11.31 11.24
N PHE A 335 6.81 -11.44 12.04
CA PHE A 335 5.80 -10.41 12.26
C PHE A 335 5.94 -9.82 13.65
N SER A 336 5.93 -8.49 13.73
CA SER A 336 6.05 -7.82 15.03
C SER A 336 5.22 -6.55 15.15
N ASN A 337 4.83 -6.21 16.39
CA ASN A 337 4.10 -4.97 16.71
C ASN A 337 2.82 -4.79 15.88
N GLY A 338 2.06 -5.87 15.77
CA GLY A 338 0.88 -5.95 14.90
C GLY A 338 -0.44 -5.85 15.65
N ALA A 339 -1.50 -5.49 14.94
CA ALA A 339 -2.89 -5.62 15.38
C ALA A 339 -3.75 -6.18 14.25
N ILE A 340 -4.60 -7.17 14.55
CA ILE A 340 -5.54 -7.79 13.61
C ILE A 340 -6.93 -7.75 14.23
N TYR A 341 -7.92 -7.22 13.51
CA TYR A 341 -9.28 -7.06 14.02
C TYR A 341 -10.34 -7.05 12.92
N GLY A 342 -11.53 -7.60 13.15
CA GLY A 342 -12.71 -7.39 12.29
C GLY A 342 -12.87 -8.34 11.09
N PHE A 343 -12.06 -9.39 11.01
CA PHE A 343 -12.13 -10.39 9.92
C PHE A 343 -13.20 -11.45 10.20
N GLN A 344 -13.95 -11.85 9.17
CA GLN A 344 -15.12 -12.71 9.36
C GLN A 344 -14.71 -14.11 9.81
N ALA A 345 -13.80 -14.74 9.07
CA ALA A 345 -13.41 -16.14 9.24
C ALA A 345 -12.53 -16.35 10.47
N GLY A 346 -11.66 -15.38 10.77
CA GLY A 346 -10.82 -15.42 11.97
C GLY A 346 -9.61 -14.49 11.91
N ASN A 347 -8.76 -14.61 12.92
CA ASN A 347 -7.55 -13.79 13.04
C ASN A 347 -6.44 -14.27 12.10
N VAL A 348 -5.90 -15.47 12.34
CA VAL A 348 -4.83 -16.06 11.52
C VAL A 348 -5.18 -17.50 11.16
N ASP A 349 -5.06 -17.85 9.89
CA ASP A 349 -5.12 -19.22 9.37
C ASP A 349 -3.71 -19.69 8.98
N CYS A 350 -3.17 -20.71 9.65
CA CYS A 350 -1.83 -21.23 9.36
C CYS A 350 -1.89 -22.66 8.85
N VAL A 351 -1.84 -22.81 7.52
CA VAL A 351 -2.08 -24.09 6.86
C VAL A 351 -0.78 -24.90 6.78
N ALA A 352 -0.87 -26.15 7.23
CA ALA A 352 0.22 -27.13 7.19
C ALA A 352 0.36 -27.73 5.78
N ASN A 353 0.84 -26.95 4.81
CA ASN A 353 1.18 -27.47 3.49
C ASN A 353 2.68 -27.75 3.43
N ALA A 354 3.08 -28.96 3.83
CA ALA A 354 4.39 -29.48 3.43
C ALA A 354 4.24 -30.02 2.00
N SER A 355 4.45 -29.17 0.99
CA SER A 355 4.71 -29.65 -0.36
C SER A 355 5.88 -30.64 -0.28
N VAL A 356 5.82 -31.75 -1.03
CA VAL A 356 6.78 -32.86 -0.96
C VAL A 356 8.22 -32.33 -1.19
N GLY A 357 8.94 -32.01 -0.11
CA GLY A 357 10.31 -31.48 -0.12
C GLY A 357 10.51 -29.99 0.23
N GLY A 358 9.45 -29.22 0.49
CA GLY A 358 9.53 -27.82 0.93
C GLY A 358 9.67 -27.64 2.45
N PRO A 359 10.07 -26.45 2.95
CA PRO A 359 10.11 -26.18 4.38
C PRO A 359 8.70 -26.15 4.99
N VAL A 360 8.62 -26.40 6.29
CA VAL A 360 7.35 -26.34 7.04
C VAL A 360 6.99 -24.87 7.29
N THR A 361 5.73 -24.49 7.06
CA THR A 361 5.19 -23.18 7.46
C THR A 361 5.45 -22.93 8.95
N SER A 362 6.30 -21.95 9.28
CA SER A 362 6.75 -21.67 10.65
C SER A 362 7.08 -20.18 10.88
N PRO A 363 6.11 -19.27 10.69
CA PRO A 363 6.28 -17.86 10.99
C PRO A 363 6.48 -17.61 12.49
N THR A 364 7.07 -16.48 12.83
CA THR A 364 7.19 -16.01 14.22
C THR A 364 6.41 -14.73 14.44
N PHE A 365 5.66 -14.68 15.53
CA PHE A 365 4.90 -13.50 15.96
C PHE A 365 5.48 -12.99 17.26
N ALA A 366 5.97 -11.76 17.24
CA ALA A 366 6.43 -11.05 18.43
C ALA A 366 5.49 -9.88 18.64
N ASN A 367 4.72 -9.92 19.71
CA ASN A 367 3.87 -8.80 20.08
C ASN A 367 2.83 -8.42 19.00
N VAL A 368 1.97 -9.38 18.67
CA VAL A 368 0.85 -9.18 17.75
C VAL A 368 -0.44 -9.37 18.55
N LEU A 369 -1.31 -8.36 18.48
CA LEU A 369 -2.63 -8.35 19.08
C LEU A 369 -3.65 -8.85 18.06
N VAL A 370 -4.62 -9.63 18.51
CA VAL A 370 -5.67 -10.24 17.67
C VAL A 370 -7.02 -10.07 18.32
N GLU A 371 -8.12 -10.10 17.58
CA GLU A 371 -9.45 -9.93 18.16
C GLU A 371 -9.83 -11.10 19.09
N ALA A 372 -10.17 -10.80 20.35
CA ALA A 372 -10.48 -11.80 21.38
C ALA A 372 -11.73 -12.63 21.03
N SER A 373 -12.67 -12.03 20.28
CA SER A 373 -13.93 -12.66 19.90
C SER A 373 -13.78 -13.65 18.73
N LYS A 374 -12.62 -13.65 18.07
CA LYS A 374 -12.33 -14.42 16.87
C LYS A 374 -11.32 -15.54 17.15
N GLY A 375 -11.58 -16.70 16.58
CA GLY A 375 -10.63 -17.81 16.58
C GLY A 375 -9.50 -17.58 15.58
N ASN A 376 -8.43 -18.35 15.76
CA ASN A 376 -7.52 -18.66 14.66
C ASN A 376 -8.10 -19.85 13.87
N GLY A 377 -7.77 -19.94 12.59
CA GLY A 377 -8.16 -21.06 11.72
C GLY A 377 -7.35 -22.32 12.04
N ASN A 378 -6.53 -22.77 11.10
CA ASN A 378 -5.60 -23.87 11.30
C ASN A 378 -4.46 -23.45 12.24
N THR A 379 -4.34 -24.16 13.38
CA THR A 379 -3.32 -23.88 14.41
C THR A 379 -2.28 -24.99 14.53
N ALA A 380 -2.41 -26.08 13.78
CA ALA A 380 -1.52 -27.25 13.89
C ALA A 380 -0.11 -26.98 13.34
N ALA A 381 0.04 -26.00 12.44
CA ALA A 381 1.30 -25.68 11.79
C ALA A 381 2.16 -24.68 12.58
N CYS A 382 1.55 -23.78 13.35
CA CYS A 382 2.21 -22.54 13.79
C CYS A 382 1.83 -22.15 15.22
N SER A 383 2.74 -21.46 15.90
CA SER A 383 2.44 -20.78 17.17
C SER A 383 1.82 -19.42 16.88
N LEU A 384 0.51 -19.30 17.08
CA LEU A 384 -0.26 -18.13 16.70
C LEU A 384 -0.48 -17.15 17.87
N PRO A 385 -0.59 -15.84 17.59
CA PRO A 385 -0.91 -14.86 18.62
C PRO A 385 -2.30 -15.11 19.21
N THR A 386 -2.42 -14.89 20.52
CA THR A 386 -3.65 -15.09 21.30
C THR A 386 -4.02 -13.88 22.16
N ASN A 387 -3.22 -12.82 22.12
CA ASN A 387 -3.45 -11.61 22.92
C ASN A 387 -4.64 -10.84 22.36
N GLY A 388 -5.76 -10.93 23.08
CA GLY A 388 -7.08 -10.49 22.65
C GLY A 388 -7.33 -8.99 22.76
N LEU A 389 -7.71 -8.34 21.66
CA LEU A 389 -8.39 -7.05 21.59
C LEU A 389 -9.89 -7.25 21.79
N SER A 390 -10.50 -6.48 22.69
CA SER A 390 -11.95 -6.45 22.92
C SER A 390 -12.67 -5.37 22.11
N SER A 391 -11.93 -4.39 21.59
CA SER A 391 -12.45 -3.32 20.75
C SER A 391 -11.54 -3.05 19.56
N THR A 392 -12.04 -2.33 18.56
CA THR A 392 -11.26 -1.84 17.43
C THR A 392 -9.97 -1.16 17.92
N PRO A 393 -8.79 -1.49 17.36
CA PRO A 393 -7.50 -1.04 17.88
C PRO A 393 -7.10 0.37 17.45
N VAL A 394 -7.97 1.10 16.75
CA VAL A 394 -7.70 2.45 16.23
C VAL A 394 -8.71 3.48 16.75
N ILE A 395 -8.38 4.77 16.69
CA ILE A 395 -9.24 5.85 17.20
C ILE A 395 -10.56 5.92 16.43
N SER A 396 -10.51 5.81 15.10
CA SER A 396 -11.70 5.90 14.26
C SER A 396 -11.47 5.21 12.91
N LEU A 397 -12.46 4.46 12.43
CA LEU A 397 -12.49 3.94 11.06
C LEU A 397 -13.08 4.94 10.06
N GLY A 398 -13.39 6.16 10.51
CA GLY A 398 -14.09 7.16 9.72
C GLY A 398 -15.56 6.78 9.47
N SER A 399 -16.25 7.55 8.63
CA SER A 399 -17.63 7.26 8.25
C SER A 399 -17.73 6.20 7.14
N GLY A 400 -16.61 5.90 6.49
CA GLY A 400 -16.48 4.86 5.47
C GLY A 400 -16.83 3.45 5.93
N ASP A 401 -16.66 3.20 7.23
CA ASP A 401 -16.98 1.94 7.88
C ASP A 401 -18.48 1.77 8.17
N SER A 402 -19.32 2.80 7.94
CA SER A 402 -20.73 2.79 8.35
C SER A 402 -21.72 2.16 7.35
N ASP A 403 -21.25 1.26 6.48
CA ASP A 403 -22.02 0.64 5.36
C ASP A 403 -22.60 1.63 4.33
N ASN A 404 -22.51 2.94 4.58
CA ASN A 404 -23.04 4.00 3.72
C ASN A 404 -22.06 4.42 2.60
N CYS A 405 -20.79 4.00 2.68
CA CYS A 405 -19.77 4.23 1.67
C CYS A 405 -19.52 5.72 1.33
N GLU A 406 -19.89 6.64 2.23
CA GLU A 406 -19.83 8.09 2.00
C GLU A 406 -18.45 8.69 2.32
N PHE A 407 -17.65 8.04 3.20
CA PHE A 407 -16.29 8.47 3.61
C PHE A 407 -16.14 9.97 4.00
N ALA A 408 -17.24 10.64 4.35
CA ALA A 408 -17.29 12.03 4.82
C ALA A 408 -16.32 12.36 5.99
N THR A 409 -16.01 11.39 6.85
CA THR A 409 -14.92 11.51 7.82
C THR A 409 -13.84 10.46 7.55
N LYS A 410 -12.58 10.91 7.51
CA LYS A 410 -11.43 10.04 7.28
C LYS A 410 -11.13 9.18 8.51
N PRO A 411 -10.55 7.98 8.32
CA PRO A 411 -10.04 7.17 9.41
C PRO A 411 -8.93 7.91 10.19
N ASP A 412 -8.88 7.63 11.49
CA ASP A 412 -7.75 7.93 12.36
C ASP A 412 -7.20 6.61 12.91
N TYR A 413 -6.14 6.12 12.26
CA TYR A 413 -5.52 4.85 12.57
C TYR A 413 -4.57 4.89 13.76
N GLN A 414 -4.47 6.01 14.49
CA GLN A 414 -3.70 6.04 15.73
C GLN A 414 -4.19 4.94 16.67
N PRO A 415 -3.29 4.25 17.40
CA PRO A 415 -3.70 3.20 18.31
C PRO A 415 -4.67 3.72 19.38
N SER A 416 -5.70 2.94 19.70
CA SER A 416 -6.68 3.29 20.73
C SER A 416 -6.77 2.23 21.83
N GLY A 417 -7.32 2.64 22.98
CA GLY A 417 -7.69 1.72 24.06
C GLY A 417 -6.59 0.72 24.46
N GLU A 418 -6.90 -0.56 24.32
CA GLU A 418 -6.02 -1.67 24.68
C GLU A 418 -4.75 -1.73 23.83
N ALA A 419 -4.83 -1.42 22.54
CA ALA A 419 -3.68 -1.38 21.66
C ALA A 419 -2.69 -0.28 22.07
N ALA A 420 -3.21 0.88 22.50
CA ALA A 420 -2.38 1.97 23.03
C ALA A 420 -1.78 1.63 24.41
N ALA A 421 -2.52 0.91 25.27
CA ALA A 421 -2.10 0.57 26.63
C ALA A 421 -1.01 -0.52 26.69
N LEU A 422 -0.94 -1.38 25.69
CA LEU A 422 0.07 -2.43 25.60
C LEU A 422 1.39 -1.96 24.99
N ALA A 423 1.46 -0.69 24.52
CA ALA A 423 2.66 -0.09 23.93
C ALA A 423 3.92 -0.20 24.82
N GLY A 424 5.04 -0.70 24.25
CA GLY A 424 6.37 -0.53 24.84
C GLY A 424 7.32 -1.73 25.04
N SER A 425 7.35 -2.79 24.21
CA SER A 425 8.36 -3.85 24.45
C SER A 425 9.02 -4.59 23.28
N ALA A 426 8.79 -4.28 21.99
CA ALA A 426 8.87 -5.38 21.01
C ALA A 426 9.50 -5.12 19.62
N LEU A 427 10.54 -4.27 19.48
CA LEU A 427 11.52 -4.54 18.41
C LEU A 427 12.64 -5.49 18.84
N SER A 428 12.67 -6.09 20.03
CA SER A 428 13.75 -7.04 20.37
C SER A 428 13.92 -8.15 19.30
N ALA A 429 12.84 -8.54 18.62
CA ALA A 429 12.89 -9.50 17.51
C ALA A 429 13.60 -9.01 16.23
N GLN A 430 13.69 -7.70 15.99
CA GLN A 430 14.23 -7.10 14.76
C GLN A 430 15.15 -5.87 15.00
N SER A 431 15.53 -5.57 16.24
CA SER A 431 16.23 -4.34 16.65
C SER A 431 17.67 -4.21 16.16
N SER A 432 18.24 -5.28 15.60
CA SER A 432 19.58 -5.27 14.99
C SER A 432 19.57 -4.82 13.53
N ASP A 433 18.40 -4.69 12.91
CA ASP A 433 18.25 -4.34 11.49
C ASP A 433 17.82 -2.87 11.38
N SER A 434 18.72 -2.01 10.87
CA SER A 434 18.54 -0.55 10.82
C SER A 434 17.37 -0.07 9.97
N PHE A 435 16.78 -0.97 9.17
CA PHE A 435 15.54 -0.67 8.46
C PHE A 435 14.40 -0.38 9.45
N PHE A 436 14.32 -1.08 10.58
CA PHE A 436 13.24 -0.93 11.55
C PHE A 436 13.56 0.17 12.56
N THR A 437 12.91 1.32 12.40
CA THR A 437 13.28 2.55 13.10
C THR A 437 12.44 2.87 14.34
N ASP A 438 11.22 2.34 14.47
CA ASP A 438 10.37 2.52 15.66
C ASP A 438 10.15 1.21 16.43
N ASN A 439 10.58 1.20 17.69
CA ASN A 439 10.45 0.06 18.61
C ASN A 439 9.37 0.20 19.68
N THR A 440 8.65 1.32 19.66
CA THR A 440 7.77 1.73 20.76
C THR A 440 6.29 1.64 20.39
N THR A 441 5.94 1.78 19.11
CA THR A 441 4.53 1.84 18.69
C THR A 441 3.95 0.47 18.33
N TYR A 442 2.69 0.23 18.70
CA TYR A 442 1.88 -0.90 18.21
C TYR A 442 1.04 -0.47 17.01
N GLY A 443 0.88 -1.36 16.04
CA GLY A 443 0.07 -1.07 14.87
C GLY A 443 0.84 -0.33 13.78
N GLY A 444 0.16 -0.05 12.67
CA GLY A 444 0.74 0.56 11.48
C GLY A 444 0.96 2.07 11.57
N MET A 445 0.41 2.75 12.58
CA MET A 445 0.66 4.17 12.82
C MET A 445 1.86 4.39 13.73
N VAL A 446 2.59 5.49 13.49
CA VAL A 446 3.59 5.99 14.43
C VAL A 446 2.85 6.78 15.52
N ASN A 447 3.17 6.57 16.79
CA ASN A 447 2.46 7.20 17.90
C ASN A 447 2.55 8.73 17.81
N GLY A 448 1.40 9.40 17.72
CA GLY A 448 1.30 10.86 17.61
C GLY A 448 1.64 11.43 16.23
N LEU A 449 1.97 10.58 15.25
CA LEU A 449 2.21 10.98 13.86
C LEU A 449 1.25 10.24 12.93
N ASN A 450 0.24 10.95 12.41
CA ASN A 450 -0.62 10.45 11.35
C ASN A 450 0.06 10.64 9.99
N TRP A 451 0.94 9.70 9.62
CA TRP A 451 1.68 9.73 8.35
C TRP A 451 0.77 9.60 7.12
N ALA A 452 -0.48 9.13 7.27
CA ALA A 452 -1.46 9.04 6.19
C ALA A 452 -2.19 10.37 5.93
N PHE A 453 -2.05 11.36 6.80
CA PHE A 453 -2.81 12.61 6.71
C PHE A 453 -2.47 13.42 5.45
N GLY A 454 -3.50 13.99 4.81
CA GLY A 454 -3.38 14.91 3.67
C GLY A 454 -3.26 14.24 2.30
N TRP A 455 -2.30 13.32 2.14
CA TRP A 455 -1.98 12.75 0.83
C TRP A 455 -2.82 11.53 0.44
N THR A 456 -3.55 10.91 1.37
CA THR A 456 -4.31 9.70 1.09
C THR A 456 -5.75 9.99 0.64
N VAL A 457 -6.32 9.03 -0.09
CA VAL A 457 -7.71 9.03 -0.57
C VAL A 457 -8.58 8.06 0.24
N TYR A 458 -9.84 8.44 0.44
CA TYR A 458 -10.85 7.59 1.08
C TYR A 458 -12.17 7.81 0.35
N ARG A 459 -12.53 6.89 -0.56
CA ARG A 459 -13.76 6.96 -1.34
C ARG A 459 -14.19 5.56 -1.78
N ALA A 460 -15.47 5.40 -2.09
CA ALA A 460 -15.98 4.14 -2.62
C ALA A 460 -15.80 4.01 -4.14
N ARG A 461 -15.92 5.14 -4.85
CA ARG A 461 -16.01 5.29 -6.32
C ARG A 461 -15.38 6.59 -6.82
#